data_AF-A0A538DBZ7-F1
#
_entry.id   AF-A0A538DBZ7-F1
#
_cell.length_a   1.000
_cell.length_b   1.000
_cell.length_c   1.000
_cell.angle_alpha   90.00
_cell.angle_beta   90.00
_cell.angle_gamma   90.00
#
_symmetry.space_group_name_H-M   'P 1'
#
loop_
_entity.id
_entity.type
_entity.pdbx_description
1 polymer ?
#
loop_
_entity_poly.entity_id
_entity_poly.type
_entity_poly.pdbx_seq_one_letter_code
_entity_poly.pdbx_strand_id
1 'polypeptide(L)'
;MIVLRRRKIQTRFRELGVALVAALYLAGCGSGADHHPAAPPPPRLPRALAAALAAQSDAIAQALVAGDPCRASSLARILQAHTIAAINARRIAAGLQEPLAGAVTDLATRIHCTPPPDQERGHGKKKGKHKHEGND
;
A
#
# COMPACT_ATOMS: atom_id res chain seq x y z
N MET A 1 -38.40 -27.02 -7.84
CA MET A 1 -38.17 -26.00 -8.88
C MET A 1 -38.02 -24.64 -8.21
N ILE A 2 -36.90 -23.95 -8.46
CA ILE A 2 -36.70 -22.46 -8.54
C ILE A 2 -36.98 -21.65 -7.23
N VAL A 3 -35.98 -21.29 -6.40
CA VAL A 3 -34.95 -20.21 -6.47
C VAL A 3 -35.41 -18.83 -5.94
N LEU A 4 -34.72 -18.43 -4.86
CA LEU A 4 -34.38 -17.10 -4.32
C LEU A 4 -35.43 -15.97 -4.20
N ARG A 5 -35.55 -15.41 -2.98
CA ARG A 5 -35.46 -13.95 -2.80
C ARG A 5 -35.02 -13.53 -1.40
N ARG A 6 -33.74 -13.11 -1.32
CA ARG A 6 -33.20 -12.15 -0.36
C ARG A 6 -34.20 -11.00 -0.13
N ARG A 7 -34.43 -10.62 1.14
CA ARG A 7 -34.65 -9.24 1.64
C ARG A 7 -35.45 -9.30 2.94
N LYS A 8 -34.77 -9.12 4.09
CA LYS A 8 -35.29 -8.44 5.31
C LYS A 8 -34.24 -8.39 6.43
N ILE A 9 -32.97 -8.16 6.07
CA ILE A 9 -31.84 -8.00 7.00
C ILE A 9 -31.83 -6.59 7.66
N GLN A 10 -32.71 -5.67 7.27
CA GLN A 10 -32.46 -4.23 7.43
C GLN A 10 -33.33 -3.42 8.41
N THR A 11 -34.24 -4.01 9.19
CA THR A 11 -35.20 -3.19 9.97
C THR A 11 -35.30 -3.46 11.47
N ARG A 12 -34.47 -4.34 12.05
CA ARG A 12 -34.52 -4.64 13.50
C ARG A 12 -33.22 -4.37 14.25
N PHE A 13 -32.25 -3.71 13.61
CA PHE A 13 -30.89 -3.52 14.15
C PHE A 13 -30.65 -2.17 14.84
N ARG A 14 -31.70 -1.37 15.12
CA ARG A 14 -31.50 0.02 15.55
C ARG A 14 -31.69 0.35 17.03
N GLU A 15 -32.13 -0.57 17.90
CA GLU A 15 -32.56 -0.16 19.25
C GLU A 15 -32.07 -0.98 20.45
N LEU A 16 -31.07 -1.85 20.29
CA LEU A 16 -30.41 -2.53 21.42
C LEU A 16 -28.91 -2.59 21.09
N GLY A 17 -28.05 -1.70 21.54
CA GLY A 17 -27.93 -1.20 22.91
C GLY A 17 -26.51 -1.52 23.37
N VAL A 18 -25.52 -0.84 22.75
CA VAL A 18 -24.31 -0.20 23.30
C VAL A 18 -23.50 -0.84 24.46
N ALA A 19 -23.83 -2.02 25.00
CA ALA A 19 -23.26 -2.54 26.24
C ALA A 19 -22.59 -3.93 26.14
N LEU A 20 -22.32 -4.46 24.94
CA LEU A 20 -21.77 -5.82 24.79
C LEU A 20 -20.68 -5.97 23.70
N VAL A 21 -19.80 -4.99 23.50
CA VAL A 21 -18.70 -5.07 22.50
C VAL A 21 -17.33 -4.85 23.16
N ALA A 22 -17.05 -5.56 24.25
CA ALA A 22 -15.74 -5.52 24.90
C ALA A 22 -15.09 -6.91 25.11
N ALA A 23 -15.64 -8.00 24.54
CA ALA A 23 -15.22 -9.36 24.91
C ALA A 23 -14.94 -10.35 23.77
N LEU A 24 -14.83 -9.93 22.49
CA LEU A 24 -14.68 -10.87 21.37
C LEU A 24 -13.56 -10.53 20.37
N TYR A 25 -12.44 -9.94 20.83
CA TYR A 25 -11.24 -9.69 20.00
C TYR A 25 -10.04 -10.58 20.35
N LEU A 26 -10.26 -11.84 20.76
CA LEU A 26 -9.19 -12.83 20.96
C LEU A 26 -9.48 -14.17 20.27
N ALA A 27 -10.21 -14.17 19.15
CA ALA A 27 -10.11 -15.24 18.17
C ALA A 27 -8.84 -15.05 17.34
N GLY A 28 -7.69 -15.29 17.98
CA GLY A 28 -6.42 -15.45 17.29
C GLY A 28 -6.50 -16.65 16.33
N CYS A 29 -5.95 -16.46 15.13
CA CYS A 29 -5.74 -17.53 14.16
C CYS A 29 -4.95 -18.68 14.77
N GLY A 30 -5.48 -19.91 14.67
CA GLY A 30 -4.68 -21.13 14.74
C GLY A 30 -4.74 -21.89 16.07
N SER A 31 -5.86 -22.58 16.32
CA SER A 31 -5.90 -23.69 17.27
C SER A 31 -6.02 -25.00 16.49
N GLY A 32 -4.89 -25.65 16.26
CA GLY A 32 -4.80 -27.01 15.73
C GLY A 32 -3.69 -27.74 16.49
N ALA A 33 -4.03 -28.29 17.64
CA ALA A 33 -3.13 -29.09 18.46
C ALA A 33 -3.14 -30.54 17.97
N ASP A 34 -2.48 -30.78 16.85
CA ASP A 34 -2.01 -32.11 16.46
C ASP A 34 -0.56 -32.24 16.91
N HIS A 35 -0.22 -33.35 17.58
CA HIS A 35 1.15 -33.71 17.95
C HIS A 35 1.99 -33.96 16.68
N HIS A 36 2.37 -32.88 16.00
CA HIS A 36 3.38 -32.89 14.96
C HIS A 36 4.77 -32.89 15.64
N PRO A 37 5.75 -33.62 15.07
CA PRO A 37 7.16 -33.43 15.43
C PRO A 37 7.49 -31.94 15.44
N ALA A 38 8.27 -31.49 16.44
CA ALA A 38 8.62 -30.08 16.59
C ALA A 38 9.12 -29.53 15.24
N ALA A 39 8.35 -28.59 14.67
CA ALA A 39 8.68 -28.00 13.38
C ALA A 39 10.05 -27.32 13.48
N PRO A 40 10.88 -27.36 12.42
CA PRO A 40 12.14 -26.64 12.41
C PRO A 40 11.89 -25.15 12.68
N PRO A 41 12.83 -24.46 13.36
CA PRO A 41 12.66 -23.06 13.70
C PRO A 41 12.43 -22.24 12.42
N PRO A 42 11.54 -21.23 12.46
CA PRO A 42 11.23 -20.45 11.29
C PRO A 42 12.48 -19.74 10.76
N PRO A 43 12.64 -19.62 9.42
CA PRO A 43 13.77 -18.92 8.85
C PRO A 43 13.82 -17.47 9.34
N ARG A 44 15.01 -16.99 9.66
CA ARG A 44 15.25 -15.62 10.16
C ARG A 44 16.09 -14.83 9.15
N LEU A 45 15.83 -13.52 9.09
CA LEU A 45 16.71 -12.57 8.40
C LEU A 45 17.86 -12.18 9.32
N PRO A 46 19.08 -11.96 8.79
CA PRO A 46 20.14 -11.29 9.54
C PRO A 46 19.66 -9.94 10.08
N ARG A 47 19.97 -9.62 11.35
CA ARG A 47 19.46 -8.42 12.03
C ARG A 47 19.74 -7.13 11.25
N ALA A 48 20.97 -6.98 10.76
CA ALA A 48 21.38 -5.79 10.00
C ALA A 48 20.56 -5.65 8.70
N LEU A 49 20.29 -6.77 8.01
CA LEU A 49 19.46 -6.78 6.82
C LEU A 49 18.02 -6.39 7.17
N ALA A 50 17.42 -6.99 8.20
CA ALA A 50 16.07 -6.66 8.65
C ALA A 50 15.93 -5.16 8.99
N ALA A 51 16.90 -4.58 9.70
CA ALA A 51 16.92 -3.15 10.02
C ALA A 51 17.01 -2.27 8.77
N ALA A 52 17.84 -2.66 7.79
CA ALA A 52 17.97 -1.93 6.53
C ALA A 52 16.68 -1.98 5.68
N LEU A 53 15.97 -3.12 5.66
CA LEU A 53 14.66 -3.20 4.99
C LEU A 53 13.62 -2.33 5.70
N ALA A 54 13.57 -2.36 7.03
CA ALA A 54 12.65 -1.53 7.81
C ALA A 54 12.86 -0.03 7.52
N ALA A 55 14.11 0.45 7.60
CA ALA A 55 14.43 1.85 7.35
C ALA A 55 14.06 2.31 5.93
N GLN A 56 14.25 1.46 4.92
CA GLN A 56 13.84 1.78 3.54
C GLN A 56 12.32 1.83 3.38
N SER A 57 11.59 0.90 4.01
CA SER A 57 10.13 0.93 4.06
C SER A 57 9.61 2.18 4.77
N ASP A 58 10.22 2.58 5.88
CA ASP A 58 9.87 3.81 6.60
C ASP A 58 10.12 5.05 5.74
N ALA A 59 11.21 5.09 4.97
CA ALA A 59 11.48 6.19 4.04
C ALA A 59 10.42 6.29 2.93
N ILE A 60 9.94 5.16 2.41
CA ILE A 60 8.82 5.11 1.45
C ILE A 60 7.55 5.66 2.11
N ALA A 61 7.23 5.19 3.31
CA ALA A 61 6.05 5.64 4.06
C ALA A 61 6.09 7.14 4.34
N GLN A 62 7.24 7.68 4.75
CA GLN A 62 7.44 9.11 4.97
C GLN A 62 7.23 9.92 3.69
N ALA A 63 7.73 9.45 2.54
CA ALA A 63 7.51 10.12 1.26
C ALA A 63 6.02 10.14 0.87
N LEU A 64 5.29 9.03 1.11
CA LEU A 64 3.85 8.97 0.87
C LEU A 64 3.07 9.92 1.78
N VAL A 65 3.40 9.97 3.08
CA VAL A 65 2.78 10.90 4.04
C VAL A 65 3.09 12.36 3.69
N ALA A 66 4.26 12.65 3.15
CA ALA A 66 4.65 13.98 2.70
C ALA A 66 3.97 14.40 1.38
N GLY A 67 3.16 13.52 0.75
CA GLY A 67 2.53 13.80 -0.54
C GLY A 67 3.51 13.79 -1.72
N ASP A 68 4.62 13.05 -1.60
CA ASP A 68 5.63 12.90 -2.65
C ASP A 68 5.63 11.46 -3.21
N PRO A 69 4.62 11.10 -4.03
CA PRO A 69 4.48 9.75 -4.56
C PRO A 69 5.58 9.40 -5.56
N CYS A 70 6.21 10.41 -6.19
CA CYS A 70 7.30 10.20 -7.13
C CYS A 70 8.60 9.81 -6.42
N ARG A 71 8.91 10.48 -5.30
CA ARG A 71 9.99 10.03 -4.41
C ARG A 71 9.71 8.66 -3.82
N ALA A 72 8.48 8.40 -3.35
CA ALA A 72 8.09 7.09 -2.83
C ALA A 72 8.29 5.98 -3.88
N SER A 73 7.92 6.23 -5.15
CA SER A 73 8.11 5.29 -6.26
C SER A 73 9.60 5.00 -6.52
N SER A 74 10.45 6.03 -6.50
CA SER A 74 11.90 5.85 -6.63
C SER A 74 12.49 5.02 -5.48
N LEU A 75 12.10 5.31 -4.24
CA LEU A 75 12.56 4.57 -3.05
C LEU A 75 12.10 3.11 -3.09
N ALA A 76 10.88 2.83 -3.56
CA ALA A 76 10.36 1.47 -3.71
C ALA A 76 11.16 0.65 -4.75
N ARG A 77 11.56 1.26 -5.88
CA ARG A 77 12.44 0.62 -6.87
C ARG A 77 13.83 0.32 -6.30
N ILE A 78 14.37 1.23 -5.48
CA ILE A 78 15.65 1.02 -4.78
C ILE A 78 15.53 -0.15 -3.79
N LEU A 79 14.47 -0.20 -2.99
CA LEU A 79 14.20 -1.30 -2.06
C LEU A 79 14.09 -2.65 -2.81
N GLN A 80 13.42 -2.68 -3.96
CA GLN A 80 13.34 -3.87 -4.80
C GLN A 80 14.72 -4.32 -5.29
N ALA A 81 15.53 -3.40 -5.83
CA ALA A 81 16.88 -3.70 -6.30
C ALA A 81 17.79 -4.22 -5.16
N HIS A 82 17.74 -3.59 -3.99
CA HIS A 82 18.51 -4.03 -2.82
C HIS A 82 18.07 -5.41 -2.31
N THR A 83 16.78 -5.71 -2.36
CA THR A 83 16.24 -7.03 -2.01
C THR A 83 16.76 -8.11 -2.96
N ILE A 84 16.69 -7.85 -4.27
CA ILE A 84 17.22 -8.76 -5.31
C ILE A 84 18.73 -8.98 -5.10
N ALA A 85 19.49 -7.91 -4.83
CA ALA A 85 20.92 -8.02 -4.54
C ALA A 85 21.21 -8.86 -3.30
N ALA A 86 20.40 -8.74 -2.23
CA ALA A 86 20.54 -9.55 -1.02
C ALA A 86 20.20 -11.03 -1.25
N ILE A 87 19.22 -11.33 -2.12
CA ILE A 87 18.88 -12.70 -2.55
C ILE A 87 20.05 -13.30 -3.32
N ASN A 88 20.55 -12.59 -4.34
CA ASN A 88 21.68 -13.03 -5.17
C ASN A 88 22.95 -13.24 -4.34
N ALA A 89 23.18 -12.39 -3.33
CA ALA A 89 24.30 -12.53 -2.39
C ALA A 89 24.07 -13.61 -1.32
N ARG A 90 22.99 -14.39 -1.40
CA ARG A 90 22.64 -15.48 -0.46
C ARG A 90 22.52 -15.02 0.99
N ARG A 91 22.19 -13.74 1.22
CA ARG A 91 22.01 -13.17 2.57
C ARG A 91 20.59 -13.40 3.12
N ILE A 92 19.69 -13.92 2.30
CA ILE A 92 18.30 -14.23 2.66
C ILE A 92 18.12 -15.74 2.63
N ALA A 93 17.59 -16.29 3.73
CA ALA A 93 17.25 -17.71 3.83
C ALA A 93 16.30 -18.12 2.70
N ALA A 94 16.50 -19.30 2.10
CA ALA A 94 15.78 -19.75 0.90
C ALA A 94 14.25 -19.62 1.03
N GLY A 95 13.69 -20.02 2.18
CA GLY A 95 12.25 -19.92 2.45
C GLY A 95 11.69 -18.49 2.54
N LEU A 96 12.54 -17.46 2.55
CA LEU A 96 12.15 -16.05 2.58
C LEU A 96 12.43 -15.32 1.27
N GLN A 97 13.12 -15.92 0.30
CA GLN A 97 13.50 -15.24 -0.94
C GLN A 97 12.27 -14.86 -1.76
N GLU A 98 11.42 -15.84 -2.08
CA GLU A 98 10.19 -15.64 -2.86
C GLU A 98 9.18 -14.71 -2.15
N PRO A 99 8.84 -14.94 -0.85
CA PRO A 99 7.93 -14.03 -0.15
C PRO A 99 8.42 -12.58 -0.14
N LEU A 100 9.73 -12.38 0.06
CA LEU A 100 10.28 -11.04 0.15
C LEU A 100 10.36 -10.36 -1.22
N ALA A 101 10.79 -11.07 -2.26
CA ALA A 101 10.80 -10.58 -3.64
C ALA A 101 9.38 -10.21 -4.13
N GLY A 102 8.39 -11.05 -3.83
CA GLY A 102 6.99 -10.79 -4.14
C GLY A 102 6.47 -9.55 -3.44
N ALA A 103 6.70 -9.42 -2.13
CA ALA A 103 6.23 -8.28 -1.34
C ALA A 103 6.80 -6.94 -1.83
N VAL A 104 8.11 -6.86 -2.10
CA VAL A 104 8.71 -5.60 -2.58
C VAL A 104 8.30 -5.27 -4.03
N THR A 105 8.02 -6.28 -4.85
CA THR A 105 7.52 -6.08 -6.22
C THR A 105 6.07 -5.58 -6.23
N ASP A 106 5.22 -6.16 -5.40
CA ASP A 106 3.85 -5.69 -5.20
C ASP A 106 3.84 -4.24 -4.68
N LEU A 107 4.70 -3.92 -3.69
CA LEU A 107 4.84 -2.55 -3.18
C LEU A 107 5.25 -1.56 -4.28
N ALA A 108 6.29 -1.88 -5.05
CA ALA A 108 6.77 -1.01 -6.13
C ALA A 108 5.71 -0.80 -7.23
N THR A 109 4.88 -1.82 -7.50
CA THR A 109 3.82 -1.76 -8.52
C THR A 109 2.65 -0.88 -8.08
N ARG A 110 2.34 -0.83 -6.78
CA ARG A 110 1.21 -0.05 -6.24
C ARG A 110 1.50 1.45 -6.15
N ILE A 111 2.76 1.85 -6.10
CA ILE A 111 3.13 3.26 -5.93
C ILE A 111 3.27 3.92 -7.31
N HIS A 112 2.24 4.68 -7.69
CA HIS A 112 2.24 5.45 -8.93
C HIS A 112 2.74 6.87 -8.69
N CYS A 113 3.77 7.27 -9.45
CA CYS A 113 4.14 8.67 -9.58
C CYS A 113 3.17 9.37 -10.53
N THR A 114 2.32 10.23 -9.98
CA THR A 114 1.50 11.15 -10.78
C THR A 114 2.03 12.56 -10.53
N PRO A 115 2.73 13.19 -11.50
CA PRO A 115 3.14 14.58 -11.34
C PRO A 115 1.89 15.45 -11.19
N PRO A 116 1.95 16.54 -10.40
CA PRO A 116 0.83 17.46 -10.30
C PRO A 116 0.50 18.00 -11.69
N PRO A 117 -0.79 18.19 -12.02
CA PRO A 117 -1.16 18.80 -13.27
C PRO A 117 -0.46 20.16 -13.37
N ASP A 118 0.10 20.43 -14.53
CA ASP A 118 0.64 21.72 -14.91
C ASP A 118 -0.48 22.76 -14.72
N GLN A 119 -0.41 23.52 -13.63
CA GLN A 119 -1.25 24.71 -13.50
C GLN A 119 -0.86 25.62 -14.66
N GLU A 120 -1.79 25.78 -15.61
CA GLU A 120 -1.70 26.74 -16.71
C GLU A 120 -1.13 28.04 -16.16
N ARG A 121 0.08 28.38 -16.61
CA ARG A 121 0.62 29.73 -16.47
C ARG A 121 -0.41 30.65 -17.10
N GLY A 122 -1.21 31.32 -16.27
CA GLY A 122 -2.30 32.20 -16.71
C GLY A 122 -1.81 33.14 -17.80
N HIS A 123 -2.26 32.87 -19.03
CA HIS A 123 -2.06 33.77 -20.16
C HIS A 123 -2.79 35.07 -19.85
N GLY A 124 -2.00 36.08 -19.47
CA GLY A 124 -2.47 37.44 -19.23
C GLY A 124 -3.24 37.96 -20.44
N LYS A 125 -4.47 38.43 -20.16
CA LYS A 125 -5.39 39.06 -21.12
C LYS A 125 -4.68 40.13 -21.97
N LYS A 126 -4.63 39.95 -23.29
CA LYS A 126 -4.50 41.09 -24.21
C LYS A 126 -5.89 41.69 -24.47
N LYS A 127 -6.09 42.89 -23.94
CA LYS A 127 -7.28 43.72 -24.15
C LYS A 127 -7.55 43.92 -25.65
N GLY A 128 -8.82 43.78 -26.03
CA GLY A 128 -9.31 44.13 -27.35
C GLY A 128 -9.13 45.62 -27.65
N LYS A 129 -8.76 45.92 -28.91
CA LYS A 129 -9.07 47.20 -29.52
C LYS A 129 -10.23 46.98 -30.49
N HIS A 130 -11.40 47.45 -30.09
CA HIS A 130 -12.45 47.81 -31.04
C HIS A 130 -11.96 49.04 -31.81
N LYS A 131 -11.93 48.97 -33.14
CA LYS A 131 -12.02 50.15 -34.00
C LYS A 131 -13.41 50.13 -34.61
N HIS A 132 -14.20 51.13 -34.24
CA HIS A 132 -15.42 51.54 -34.91
C HIS A 132 -15.11 52.79 -35.76
N GLU A 133 -15.95 53.01 -36.78
CA GLU A 133 -16.06 54.16 -37.69
C GLU A 133 -14.96 54.33 -38.76
N GLY A 134 -15.29 54.66 -40.01
CA GLY A 134 -16.57 55.07 -40.60
C GLY A 134 -16.49 55.10 -42.13
N ASN A 135 -17.66 55.10 -42.74
CA ASN A 135 -17.95 55.20 -44.17
C ASN A 135 -17.70 56.62 -44.69
N ASP A 136 -17.02 56.76 -45.84
CA ASP A 136 -17.35 57.63 -46.99
C ASP A 136 -16.29 57.49 -48.11
#